data_AF-A0A926GLB1-F1
#
_entry.id   AF-A0A926GLB1-F1
#
_cell.length_a   1.000
_cell.length_b   1.000
_cell.length_c   1.000
_cell.angle_alpha   90.00
_cell.angle_beta   90.00
_cell.angle_gamma   90.00
#
_symmetry.space_group_name_H-M   'P 1'
#
loop_
_entity.id
_entity.type
_entity.pdbx_description
1 polymer ?
#
loop_
_entity_poly.entity_id
_entity_poly.type
_entity_poly.pdbx_seq_one_letter_code
_entity_poly.pdbx_strand_id
1 'polypeptide(L)'
;VIIPRIGMEVLVEFLEGDPDKPVVVGNVFNGKNDAPYPLPAHKTKAVWRSNTHKGQGFNEIAFEDEKGQEEVFLHAQRYMTTKVINNQSQNILANRIESVGASASLMIGKNQIERIGANKSVTVGGGGGALGLLTSLVSAGGSFFSKAAKSVGAAAPVSEYADQVAGVGALAGDIESLISATGFAVTGEHRTKGGSVQAEAAGGLSGILTRIFPGSGTLSTVIEKFRSDTVGLASTEQVGVAKNVVVGQVNSLSVGKRMNVLIGEDYDFESRKSIFARTTTHTLHAKEKFIIAGPGGSISIDEAGITIRARKFEVHSPEIDFKSGAPDQVAALRSDKPFVEECPLKSPSKE
;
A
#
# COMPACT_ATOMS: atom_id res chain seq x y z
N VAL A 1 19.42 -40.14 -24.93
CA VAL A 1 19.30 -41.61 -25.08
C VAL A 1 18.09 -42.07 -24.29
N ILE A 2 17.14 -42.75 -24.92
CA ILE A 2 16.00 -43.39 -24.26
C ILE A 2 16.27 -44.89 -24.28
N ILE A 3 16.48 -45.49 -23.12
CA ILE A 3 16.72 -46.93 -23.02
C ILE A 3 15.35 -47.62 -22.92
N PRO A 4 15.02 -48.58 -23.81
CA PRO A 4 13.80 -49.36 -23.70
C PRO A 4 13.74 -50.07 -22.34
N ARG A 5 12.55 -50.09 -21.72
CA ARG A 5 12.34 -50.75 -20.42
C ARG A 5 11.82 -52.17 -20.62
N ILE A 6 12.03 -53.03 -19.63
CA ILE A 6 11.45 -54.39 -19.62
C ILE A 6 9.94 -54.29 -19.83
N GLY A 7 9.43 -55.00 -20.85
CA GLY A 7 8.02 -54.98 -21.25
C GLY A 7 7.66 -54.01 -22.38
N MET A 8 8.56 -53.09 -22.76
CA MET A 8 8.38 -52.27 -23.97
C MET A 8 8.66 -53.09 -25.22
N GLU A 9 7.83 -52.91 -26.24
CA GLU A 9 8.04 -53.54 -27.55
C GLU A 9 9.00 -52.70 -28.39
N VAL A 10 9.94 -53.40 -29.01
CA VAL A 10 11.04 -52.79 -29.76
C VAL A 10 11.13 -53.39 -31.15
N LEU A 11 11.54 -52.57 -32.12
CA LEU A 11 11.91 -53.00 -33.45
C LEU A 11 13.39 -53.40 -33.43
N VAL A 12 13.68 -54.62 -33.88
CA VAL A 12 15.05 -55.15 -33.99
C VAL A 12 15.40 -55.30 -35.46
N GLU A 13 16.51 -54.69 -35.85
CA GLU A 13 17.14 -54.89 -37.15
C GLU A 13 18.42 -55.71 -36.98
N PHE A 14 18.82 -56.44 -38.02
CA PHE A 14 20.01 -57.27 -38.02
C PHE A 14 21.04 -56.65 -38.96
N LEU A 15 22.25 -56.37 -38.47
CA LEU A 15 23.30 -55.75 -39.27
C LEU A 15 23.65 -56.64 -40.47
N GLU A 16 23.54 -56.11 -41.68
CA GLU A 16 23.73 -56.87 -42.94
C GLU A 16 22.81 -58.10 -43.07
N GLY A 17 21.72 -58.14 -42.31
CA GLY A 17 20.83 -59.30 -42.22
C GLY A 17 21.40 -60.48 -41.41
N ASP A 18 22.50 -60.28 -40.67
CA ASP A 18 23.12 -61.30 -39.82
C ASP A 18 22.33 -61.48 -38.50
N PRO A 19 21.64 -62.63 -38.30
CA PRO A 19 20.84 -62.88 -37.10
C PRO A 19 21.63 -62.81 -35.79
N ASP A 20 22.95 -63.00 -35.85
CA ASP A 20 23.84 -62.94 -34.68
C ASP A 20 24.22 -61.50 -34.28
N LYS A 21 23.79 -60.49 -35.06
CA LYS A 21 24.07 -59.07 -34.83
C LYS A 21 22.80 -58.21 -34.76
N PRO A 22 21.93 -58.43 -33.75
CA PRO A 22 20.73 -57.63 -33.58
C PRO A 22 21.05 -56.22 -33.06
N VAL A 23 20.27 -55.24 -33.52
CA VAL A 23 20.30 -53.84 -33.09
C VAL A 23 18.88 -53.34 -32.90
N VAL A 24 18.62 -52.67 -31.77
CA VAL A 24 17.32 -52.04 -31.52
C VAL A 24 17.28 -50.70 -32.25
N VAL A 25 16.29 -50.54 -33.14
CA VAL A 25 16.15 -49.35 -34.00
C VAL A 25 14.97 -48.45 -33.62
N GLY A 26 14.02 -48.94 -32.84
CA GLY A 26 12.88 -48.15 -32.39
C GLY A 26 12.01 -48.84 -31.35
N ASN A 27 11.08 -48.10 -30.77
CA ASN A 27 10.05 -48.61 -29.86
C ASN A 27 8.67 -48.36 -30.46
N VAL A 28 7.73 -49.26 -30.22
CA VAL A 28 6.35 -49.13 -30.70
C VAL A 28 5.35 -49.21 -29.56
N PHE A 29 4.24 -48.49 -29.70
CA PHE A 29 3.08 -48.63 -28.81
C PHE A 29 2.26 -49.87 -29.24
N ASN A 30 1.65 -50.54 -28.27
CA ASN A 30 0.83 -51.74 -28.49
C ASN A 30 -0.32 -51.77 -27.46
N GLY A 31 -1.23 -52.76 -27.53
CA GLY A 31 -2.38 -52.84 -26.61
C GLY A 31 -2.04 -53.11 -25.13
N LYS A 32 -0.77 -53.37 -24.78
CA LYS A 32 -0.29 -53.43 -23.40
C LYS A 32 0.47 -52.16 -22.98
N ASN A 33 1.02 -51.44 -23.96
CA ASN A 33 1.76 -50.19 -23.81
C ASN A 33 1.06 -49.11 -24.64
N ASP A 34 -0.02 -48.57 -24.09
CA ASP A 34 -0.83 -47.57 -24.76
C ASP A 34 -0.07 -46.28 -25.03
N ALA A 35 -0.53 -45.53 -26.04
CA ALA A 35 -0.07 -44.18 -26.28
C ALA A 35 -0.33 -43.29 -25.04
N PRO A 36 0.52 -42.27 -24.76
CA PRO A 36 0.36 -41.41 -23.59
C PRO A 36 -0.97 -40.65 -23.51
N TYR A 37 -1.64 -40.48 -24.65
CA TYR A 37 -2.95 -39.89 -24.82
C TYR A 37 -3.82 -40.76 -25.75
N PRO A 38 -5.14 -40.88 -25.52
CA PRO A 38 -6.02 -41.66 -26.37
C PRO A 38 -6.02 -41.22 -27.84
N LEU A 39 -5.85 -42.18 -28.74
CA LEU A 39 -5.96 -41.97 -30.19
C LEU A 39 -7.30 -42.52 -30.69
N PRO A 40 -7.93 -41.89 -31.71
CA PRO A 40 -7.43 -40.78 -32.53
C PRO A 40 -7.71 -39.36 -31.98
N ALA A 41 -8.32 -39.24 -30.79
CA ALA A 41 -8.74 -37.95 -30.24
C ALA A 41 -7.60 -36.92 -30.13
N HIS A 42 -6.39 -37.35 -29.79
CA HIS A 42 -5.21 -36.49 -29.65
C HIS A 42 -4.17 -36.69 -30.76
N LYS A 43 -4.63 -36.92 -32.00
CA LYS A 43 -3.76 -37.19 -33.17
C LYS A 43 -2.78 -36.05 -33.53
N THR A 44 -3.05 -34.83 -33.07
CA THR A 44 -2.23 -33.62 -33.29
C THR A 44 -1.22 -33.36 -32.17
N LYS A 45 -1.21 -34.17 -31.11
CA LYS A 45 -0.25 -34.02 -30.00
C LYS A 45 1.02 -34.81 -30.25
N ALA A 46 2.16 -34.11 -30.24
CA ALA A 46 3.48 -34.73 -30.15
C ALA A 46 3.94 -34.76 -28.68
N VAL A 47 4.29 -35.94 -28.16
CA VAL A 47 4.53 -36.13 -26.73
C VAL A 47 5.80 -36.92 -26.46
N TRP A 48 6.66 -36.37 -25.61
CA TRP A 48 7.75 -37.10 -24.96
C TRP A 48 7.46 -37.20 -23.48
N ARG A 49 6.91 -38.35 -23.05
CA ARG A 49 6.62 -38.68 -21.65
C ARG A 49 7.54 -39.78 -21.15
N SER A 50 8.11 -39.57 -19.96
CA SER A 50 8.84 -40.59 -19.21
C SER A 50 8.02 -41.08 -18.02
N ASN A 51 8.16 -42.34 -17.62
CA ASN A 51 7.55 -42.84 -16.38
C ASN A 51 8.56 -42.83 -15.23
N THR A 52 8.15 -42.44 -14.03
CA THR A 52 8.98 -42.61 -12.83
C THR A 52 9.39 -44.09 -12.71
N HIS A 53 10.69 -44.36 -12.58
CA HIS A 53 11.16 -45.72 -12.38
C HIS A 53 10.94 -46.15 -10.93
N LYS A 54 10.35 -47.34 -10.71
CA LYS A 54 10.00 -47.86 -9.37
C LYS A 54 9.14 -46.90 -8.55
N GLY A 55 8.24 -46.17 -9.21
CA GLY A 55 7.33 -45.23 -8.57
C GLY A 55 6.23 -44.80 -9.53
N GLN A 56 5.41 -43.87 -9.08
CA GLN A 56 4.35 -43.26 -9.89
C GLN A 56 4.75 -41.86 -10.35
N GLY A 57 4.10 -41.36 -11.40
CA GLY A 57 4.34 -40.04 -11.97
C GLY A 57 5.17 -40.06 -13.25
N PHE A 58 5.37 -38.87 -13.83
CA PHE A 58 5.99 -38.70 -15.14
C PHE A 58 6.61 -37.32 -15.32
N ASN A 59 7.65 -37.22 -16.15
CA ASN A 59 8.03 -35.94 -16.76
C ASN A 59 7.53 -35.92 -18.19
N GLU A 60 7.08 -34.77 -18.66
CA GLU A 60 6.52 -34.61 -20.00
C GLU A 60 6.94 -33.29 -20.62
N ILE A 61 7.25 -33.35 -21.91
CA ILE A 61 7.14 -32.22 -22.82
C ILE A 61 6.16 -32.62 -23.93
N ALA A 62 5.17 -31.77 -24.19
CA ALA A 62 4.16 -32.01 -25.19
C ALA A 62 3.91 -30.76 -26.04
N PHE A 63 3.61 -30.98 -27.32
CA PHE A 63 3.25 -29.96 -28.30
C PHE A 63 1.87 -30.31 -28.84
N GLU A 64 0.94 -29.36 -28.79
CA GLU A 64 -0.37 -29.43 -29.44
C GLU A 64 -0.38 -28.49 -30.64
N ASP A 65 -0.74 -29.03 -31.82
CA ASP A 65 -0.78 -28.29 -33.08
C ASP A 65 -2.21 -28.14 -33.64
N GLU A 66 -3.25 -28.56 -32.88
CA GLU A 66 -4.64 -28.32 -33.26
C GLU A 66 -4.95 -26.80 -33.26
N LYS A 67 -5.50 -26.31 -34.38
CA LYS A 67 -5.75 -24.89 -34.60
C LYS A 67 -6.61 -24.26 -33.50
N GLY A 68 -6.13 -23.18 -32.89
CA GLY A 68 -6.80 -22.47 -31.80
C GLY A 68 -6.67 -23.13 -30.43
N GLN A 69 -5.89 -24.21 -30.33
CA GLN A 69 -5.56 -24.93 -29.10
C GLN A 69 -4.05 -25.19 -28.99
N GLU A 70 -3.24 -24.47 -29.76
CA GLU A 70 -1.80 -24.67 -29.81
C GLU A 70 -1.17 -24.47 -28.43
N GLU A 71 -0.37 -25.43 -27.99
CA GLU A 71 0.19 -25.44 -26.64
C GLU A 71 1.58 -26.09 -26.61
N VAL A 72 2.47 -25.51 -25.81
CA VAL A 72 3.68 -26.18 -25.35
C VAL A 72 3.53 -26.43 -23.86
N PHE A 73 3.45 -27.71 -23.49
CA PHE A 73 3.30 -28.14 -22.11
C PHE A 73 4.61 -28.73 -21.59
N LEU A 74 5.05 -28.28 -20.42
CA LEU A 74 6.22 -28.82 -19.72
C LEU A 74 5.82 -29.20 -18.29
N HIS A 75 6.02 -30.47 -17.95
CA HIS A 75 5.75 -31.02 -16.63
C HIS A 75 6.99 -31.68 -16.04
N ALA A 76 7.39 -31.22 -14.86
CA ALA A 76 8.44 -31.84 -14.07
C ALA A 76 7.83 -32.48 -12.81
N GLN A 77 8.06 -33.77 -12.61
CA GLN A 77 7.47 -34.54 -11.50
C GLN A 77 7.96 -34.07 -10.12
N ARG A 78 9.16 -33.49 -10.04
CA ARG A 78 9.77 -33.10 -8.75
C ARG A 78 10.56 -31.81 -8.81
N TYR A 79 11.60 -31.78 -9.64
CA TYR A 79 12.47 -30.60 -9.78
C TYR A 79 12.57 -30.20 -11.24
N MET A 80 12.48 -28.90 -11.50
CA MET A 80 12.84 -28.28 -12.76
C MET A 80 13.96 -27.29 -12.50
N THR A 81 15.14 -27.53 -13.07
CA THR A 81 16.29 -26.62 -12.96
C THR A 81 16.58 -26.04 -14.33
N THR A 82 16.55 -24.72 -14.43
CA THR A 82 16.93 -23.99 -15.65
C THR A 82 18.23 -23.24 -15.40
N LYS A 83 19.30 -23.57 -16.14
CA LYS A 83 20.58 -22.87 -16.09
C LYS A 83 20.84 -22.23 -17.44
N VAL A 84 20.83 -20.90 -17.48
CA VAL A 84 21.15 -20.12 -18.68
C VAL A 84 22.52 -19.49 -18.49
N ILE A 85 23.46 -19.78 -19.40
CA ILE A 85 24.86 -19.35 -19.26
C ILE A 85 25.05 -17.87 -19.62
N ASN A 86 24.27 -17.37 -20.59
CA ASN A 86 24.42 -16.02 -21.12
C ASN A 86 23.16 -15.18 -20.88
N ASN A 87 22.15 -15.31 -21.75
CA ASN A 87 20.96 -14.45 -21.71
C ASN A 87 19.69 -15.29 -21.75
N GLN A 88 18.74 -14.96 -20.86
CA GLN A 88 17.36 -15.41 -20.93
C GLN A 88 16.48 -14.22 -21.29
N SER A 89 15.70 -14.36 -22.37
CA SER A 89 14.71 -13.37 -22.78
C SER A 89 13.34 -14.02 -22.82
N GLN A 90 12.32 -13.34 -22.31
CA GLN A 90 10.93 -13.76 -22.33
C GLN A 90 10.08 -12.60 -22.83
N ASN A 91 9.35 -12.83 -23.92
CA ASN A 91 8.37 -11.88 -24.44
C ASN A 91 6.99 -12.54 -24.39
N ILE A 92 6.08 -11.94 -23.62
CA ILE A 92 4.74 -12.47 -23.38
C ILE A 92 3.76 -11.38 -23.83
N LEU A 93 3.06 -11.64 -24.94
CA LEU A 93 2.23 -10.63 -25.60
C LEU A 93 0.89 -10.36 -24.90
N ALA A 94 0.40 -11.36 -24.17
CA ALA A 94 -0.87 -11.26 -23.46
C ALA A 94 -0.64 -11.25 -21.94
N ASN A 95 -0.64 -12.42 -21.30
CA ASN A 95 -0.67 -12.53 -19.83
C ASN A 95 0.42 -13.48 -19.32
N ARG A 96 1.05 -13.13 -18.19
CA ARG A 96 1.89 -14.03 -17.38
C ARG A 96 1.19 -14.30 -16.05
N ILE A 97 1.02 -15.57 -15.72
CA ILE A 97 0.46 -16.03 -14.45
C ILE A 97 1.49 -16.93 -13.78
N GLU A 98 1.83 -16.64 -12.54
CA GLU A 98 2.80 -17.41 -11.74
C GLU A 98 2.22 -17.66 -10.35
N SER A 99 2.24 -18.92 -9.92
CA SER A 99 1.78 -19.35 -8.60
C SER A 99 2.86 -20.21 -7.95
N VAL A 100 3.27 -19.83 -6.74
CA VAL A 100 4.31 -20.51 -5.96
C VAL A 100 3.70 -20.95 -4.64
N GLY A 101 3.54 -22.26 -4.44
CA GLY A 101 2.81 -22.82 -3.29
C GLY A 101 3.53 -22.71 -1.94
N ALA A 102 4.83 -22.40 -1.93
CA ALA A 102 5.62 -22.29 -0.71
C ALA A 102 6.40 -20.97 -0.66
N SER A 103 7.61 -20.94 -1.23
CA SER A 103 8.48 -19.77 -1.15
C SER A 103 9.12 -19.46 -2.49
N ALA A 104 9.15 -18.18 -2.82
CA ALA A 104 9.89 -17.63 -3.96
C ALA A 104 11.04 -16.76 -3.42
N SER A 105 12.23 -16.91 -4.00
CA SER A 105 13.40 -16.08 -3.68
C SER A 105 14.01 -15.55 -4.97
N LEU A 106 14.20 -14.23 -5.04
CA LEU A 106 14.76 -13.54 -6.18
C LEU A 106 15.99 -12.75 -5.72
N MET A 107 17.15 -13.08 -6.26
CA MET A 107 18.40 -12.36 -6.04
C MET A 107 18.88 -11.76 -7.35
N ILE A 108 19.02 -10.44 -7.39
CA ILE A 108 19.51 -9.70 -8.55
C ILE A 108 20.80 -9.00 -8.15
N GLY A 109 21.92 -9.38 -8.78
CA GLY A 109 23.25 -8.90 -8.40
C GLY A 109 23.55 -7.44 -8.78
N LYS A 110 22.74 -6.82 -9.65
CA LYS A 110 22.86 -5.41 -10.04
C LYS A 110 21.51 -4.71 -9.92
N ASN A 111 20.79 -4.53 -11.02
CA ASN A 111 19.58 -3.70 -11.07
C ASN A 111 18.35 -4.52 -11.43
N GLN A 112 17.26 -4.31 -10.71
CA GLN A 112 15.91 -4.66 -11.12
C GLN A 112 15.21 -3.37 -11.56
N ILE A 113 14.70 -3.34 -12.78
CA ILE A 113 13.88 -2.23 -13.29
C ILE A 113 12.51 -2.80 -13.63
N GLU A 114 11.48 -2.25 -13.00
CA GLU A 114 10.09 -2.63 -13.22
C GLU A 114 9.29 -1.39 -13.58
N ARG A 115 8.66 -1.41 -14.75
CA ARG A 115 7.77 -0.34 -15.21
C ARG A 115 6.38 -0.91 -15.37
N ILE A 116 5.45 -0.38 -14.60
CA ILE A 116 4.03 -0.76 -14.63
C ILE A 116 3.26 0.35 -15.34
N GLY A 117 2.61 0.03 -16.45
CA GLY A 117 1.85 1.01 -17.24
C GLY A 117 0.48 1.36 -16.64
N ALA A 118 -0.07 0.48 -15.80
CA ALA A 118 -1.33 0.67 -15.08
C ALA A 118 -1.08 0.56 -13.58
N ASN A 119 -1.60 -0.47 -12.91
CA ASN A 119 -1.59 -0.57 -11.45
C ASN A 119 -0.76 -1.74 -10.95
N LYS A 120 -0.10 -1.56 -9.80
CA LYS A 120 0.59 -2.62 -9.06
C LYS A 120 -0.01 -2.73 -7.67
N SER A 121 -0.60 -3.87 -7.37
CA SER A 121 -1.10 -4.20 -6.03
C SER A 121 -0.21 -5.27 -5.41
N VAL A 122 0.37 -4.96 -4.25
CA VAL A 122 1.17 -5.89 -3.46
C VAL A 122 0.51 -6.06 -2.11
N THR A 123 0.07 -7.29 -1.83
CA THR A 123 -0.49 -7.65 -0.53
C THR A 123 0.50 -8.58 0.18
N VAL A 124 0.93 -8.20 1.37
CA VAL A 124 1.85 -8.97 2.20
C VAL A 124 1.13 -9.33 3.51
N GLY A 125 0.80 -10.61 3.67
CA GLY A 125 -0.03 -11.05 4.78
C GLY A 125 -0.53 -12.47 4.63
N GLY A 126 -1.08 -13.03 5.72
CA GLY A 126 -1.61 -14.38 5.75
C GLY A 126 -3.12 -14.29 5.77
N GLY A 127 -3.78 -14.84 4.74
CA GLY A 127 -5.20 -14.64 4.45
C GLY A 127 -6.10 -14.55 5.69
N GLY A 128 -6.75 -13.40 5.83
CA GLY A 128 -7.88 -13.24 6.76
C GLY A 128 -7.91 -11.90 7.48
N GLY A 129 -8.72 -10.97 6.96
CA GLY A 129 -9.47 -10.01 7.79
C GLY A 129 -8.78 -8.73 8.26
N ALA A 130 -7.46 -8.62 8.22
CA ALA A 130 -6.77 -7.38 8.65
C ALA A 130 -7.09 -6.18 7.75
N LEU A 131 -7.32 -6.41 6.44
CA LEU A 131 -7.75 -5.35 5.51
C LEU A 131 -9.14 -4.79 5.86
N GLY A 132 -10.04 -5.60 6.43
CA GLY A 132 -11.35 -5.16 6.91
C GLY A 132 -11.28 -4.22 8.12
N LEU A 133 -10.24 -4.30 8.94
CA LEU A 133 -9.98 -3.33 10.03
C LEU A 133 -9.42 -2.00 9.48
N LEU A 134 -8.70 -2.05 8.36
CA LEU A 134 -8.15 -0.87 7.71
C LEU A 134 -9.24 -0.04 7.00
N THR A 135 -10.32 -0.63 6.50
CA THR A 135 -11.37 0.13 5.77
C THR A 135 -12.00 1.25 6.60
N SER A 136 -12.27 0.99 7.88
CA SER A 136 -12.82 2.00 8.79
C SER A 136 -11.81 3.13 9.09
N LEU A 137 -10.51 2.80 9.16
CA LEU A 137 -9.45 3.78 9.35
C LEU A 137 -9.21 4.61 8.08
N VAL A 138 -9.19 3.96 6.91
CA VAL A 138 -8.99 4.58 5.60
C VAL A 138 -10.16 5.50 5.24
N SER A 139 -11.40 5.09 5.51
CA SER A 139 -12.58 5.93 5.28
C SER A 139 -12.62 7.14 6.21
N ALA A 140 -12.33 6.95 7.51
CA ALA A 140 -12.22 8.07 8.45
C ALA A 140 -11.10 9.04 8.05
N GLY A 141 -9.92 8.52 7.69
CA GLY A 141 -8.79 9.29 7.18
C GLY A 141 -9.08 10.01 5.87
N GLY A 142 -9.76 9.34 4.94
CA GLY A 142 -10.22 9.90 3.67
C GLY A 142 -11.21 11.04 3.86
N SER A 143 -12.13 10.92 4.81
CA SER A 143 -13.08 11.99 5.13
C SER A 143 -12.37 13.24 5.68
N PHE A 144 -11.33 13.05 6.50
CA PHE A 144 -10.48 14.15 6.97
C PHE A 144 -9.71 14.78 5.82
N PHE A 145 -9.12 13.93 4.96
CA PHE A 145 -8.37 14.36 3.80
C PHE A 145 -9.23 15.16 2.80
N SER A 146 -10.46 14.70 2.52
CA SER A 146 -11.43 15.40 1.66
C SER A 146 -11.77 16.79 2.20
N LYS A 147 -12.03 16.90 3.51
CA LYS A 147 -12.32 18.20 4.14
C LYS A 147 -11.12 19.15 4.07
N ALA A 148 -9.93 18.66 4.38
CA ALA A 148 -8.69 19.44 4.32
C ALA A 148 -8.34 19.87 2.89
N ALA A 149 -8.52 18.98 1.90
CA ALA A 149 -8.29 19.30 0.49
C ALA A 149 -9.25 20.40 0.00
N LYS A 150 -10.51 20.38 0.46
CA LYS A 150 -11.52 21.40 0.11
C LYS A 150 -11.25 22.75 0.79
N SER A 151 -10.75 22.77 2.02
CA SER A 151 -10.48 24.02 2.72
C SER A 151 -9.32 24.82 2.11
N VAL A 152 -8.35 24.14 1.49
CA VAL A 152 -7.20 24.79 0.81
C VAL A 152 -7.38 24.92 -0.71
N GLY A 153 -8.56 24.60 -1.25
CA GLY A 153 -8.81 24.70 -2.69
C GLY A 153 -7.93 23.77 -3.55
N ALA A 154 -7.60 22.57 -3.05
CA ALA A 154 -6.72 21.64 -3.75
C ALA A 154 -7.23 21.30 -5.16
N ALA A 155 -6.30 21.23 -6.12
CA ALA A 155 -6.60 20.94 -7.52
C ALA A 155 -7.42 19.66 -7.70
N ALA A 156 -8.24 19.61 -8.76
CA ALA A 156 -9.20 18.53 -9.05
C ALA A 156 -8.67 17.10 -8.86
N PRO A 157 -7.44 16.73 -9.29
CA PRO A 157 -6.94 15.37 -9.10
C PRO A 157 -6.81 14.94 -7.64
N VAL A 158 -6.57 15.90 -6.72
CA VAL A 158 -6.42 15.63 -5.29
C VAL A 158 -7.74 15.67 -4.57
N SER A 159 -8.62 16.62 -4.89
CA SER A 159 -9.96 16.66 -4.28
C SER A 159 -10.82 15.48 -4.73
N GLU A 160 -10.71 15.06 -5.99
CA GLU A 160 -11.35 13.84 -6.51
C GLU A 160 -10.80 12.58 -5.85
N TYR A 161 -9.48 12.44 -5.75
CA TYR A 161 -8.86 11.30 -5.05
C TYR A 161 -9.25 11.29 -3.56
N ALA A 162 -9.30 12.45 -2.91
CA ALA A 162 -9.70 12.55 -1.50
C ALA A 162 -11.14 12.13 -1.26
N ASP A 163 -12.06 12.55 -2.14
CA ASP A 163 -13.47 12.15 -2.11
C ASP A 163 -13.64 10.65 -2.37
N GLN A 164 -12.83 10.07 -3.27
CA GLN A 164 -12.82 8.63 -3.53
C GLN A 164 -12.28 7.82 -2.34
N VAL A 165 -11.18 8.25 -1.70
CA VAL A 165 -10.63 7.60 -0.49
C VAL A 165 -11.62 7.67 0.66
N ALA A 166 -12.35 8.79 0.82
CA ALA A 166 -13.45 8.90 1.77
C ALA A 166 -14.60 7.92 1.46
N GLY A 167 -14.84 7.65 0.18
CA GLY A 167 -15.85 6.72 -0.33
C GLY A 167 -15.49 5.24 -0.25
N VAL A 168 -14.25 4.88 0.10
CA VAL A 168 -13.79 3.47 0.20
C VAL A 168 -14.64 2.63 1.18
N GLY A 169 -15.27 3.27 2.18
CA GLY A 169 -16.23 2.60 3.06
C GLY A 169 -17.41 1.97 2.33
N ALA A 170 -17.80 2.48 1.15
CA ALA A 170 -18.86 1.93 0.31
C ALA A 170 -18.42 0.73 -0.55
N LEU A 171 -17.11 0.46 -0.64
CA LEU A 171 -16.52 -0.64 -1.41
C LEU A 171 -16.18 -1.86 -0.55
N ALA A 172 -16.69 -1.92 0.70
CA ALA A 172 -16.40 -2.99 1.64
C ALA A 172 -16.65 -4.40 1.08
N GLY A 173 -17.72 -4.58 0.29
CA GLY A 173 -18.05 -5.86 -0.36
C GLY A 173 -17.09 -6.24 -1.51
N ASP A 174 -16.64 -5.26 -2.29
CA ASP A 174 -15.65 -5.48 -3.36
C ASP A 174 -14.28 -5.83 -2.77
N ILE A 175 -13.90 -5.20 -1.65
CA ILE A 175 -12.70 -5.51 -0.88
C ILE A 175 -12.77 -6.91 -0.25
N GLU A 176 -13.93 -7.32 0.25
CA GLU A 176 -14.15 -8.67 0.79
C GLU A 176 -13.99 -9.74 -0.31
N SER A 177 -14.52 -9.49 -1.51
CA SER A 177 -14.35 -10.38 -2.68
C SER A 177 -12.90 -10.50 -3.16
N LEU A 178 -12.13 -9.42 -3.03
CA LEU A 178 -10.70 -9.35 -3.34
C LEU A 178 -9.87 -10.20 -2.36
N ILE A 179 -10.19 -10.12 -1.07
CA ILE A 179 -9.56 -10.91 -0.01
C ILE A 179 -9.94 -12.39 -0.12
N SER A 180 -11.15 -12.70 -0.57
CA SER A 180 -11.67 -14.06 -0.69
C SER A 180 -11.41 -14.72 -2.04
N ALA A 181 -10.57 -14.15 -2.92
CA ALA A 181 -10.29 -14.69 -4.25
C ALA A 181 -9.46 -15.99 -4.18
N THR A 182 -10.11 -17.07 -3.74
CA THR A 182 -9.62 -18.44 -3.64
C THR A 182 -9.29 -19.08 -4.99
N GLY A 183 -9.65 -18.43 -6.11
CA GLY A 183 -9.44 -18.92 -7.48
C GLY A 183 -7.98 -19.05 -7.92
N PHE A 184 -7.03 -18.37 -7.27
CA PHE A 184 -5.60 -18.52 -7.55
C PHE A 184 -4.97 -19.74 -6.85
N ALA A 185 -5.63 -20.29 -5.83
CA ALA A 185 -5.13 -21.40 -5.02
C ALA A 185 -5.48 -22.79 -5.60
N VAL A 186 -6.24 -22.86 -6.69
CA VAL A 186 -6.54 -24.12 -7.37
C VAL A 186 -5.30 -24.54 -8.18
N THR A 187 -4.34 -25.16 -7.50
CA THR A 187 -3.28 -25.97 -8.12
C THR A 187 -3.90 -27.30 -8.56
N GLY A 188 -4.74 -27.27 -9.60
CA GLY A 188 -5.55 -28.42 -9.97
C GLY A 188 -5.80 -28.47 -11.46
N GLU A 189 -4.96 -29.24 -12.15
CA GLU A 189 -5.07 -29.67 -13.56
C GLU A 189 -4.88 -28.59 -14.64
N HIS A 190 -3.61 -28.32 -14.96
CA HIS A 190 -3.18 -27.60 -16.17
C HIS A 190 -3.55 -28.31 -17.50
N ARG A 191 -4.50 -29.26 -17.51
CA ARG A 191 -4.86 -30.09 -18.67
C ARG A 191 -6.00 -29.51 -19.51
N THR A 192 -6.72 -28.50 -19.01
CA THR A 192 -7.80 -27.83 -19.76
C THR A 192 -7.55 -26.31 -19.77
N LYS A 193 -7.07 -25.79 -20.90
CA LYS A 193 -6.79 -24.35 -21.14
C LYS A 193 -6.05 -23.68 -19.97
N GLY A 194 -4.80 -24.07 -19.79
CA GLY A 194 -3.91 -23.62 -18.70
C GLY A 194 -4.08 -22.15 -18.34
N GLY A 195 -4.67 -21.90 -17.17
CA GLY A 195 -4.80 -20.56 -16.62
C GLY A 195 -5.97 -19.73 -17.14
N SER A 196 -6.92 -20.24 -17.94
CA SER A 196 -8.11 -19.47 -18.34
C SER A 196 -8.94 -19.00 -17.14
N VAL A 197 -9.19 -19.88 -16.17
CA VAL A 197 -9.86 -19.54 -14.90
C VAL A 197 -9.04 -18.55 -14.06
N GLN A 198 -7.71 -18.70 -14.05
CA GLN A 198 -6.81 -17.78 -13.32
C GLN A 198 -6.65 -16.43 -14.03
N ALA A 199 -6.73 -16.40 -15.36
CA ALA A 199 -6.71 -15.20 -16.19
C ALA A 199 -8.03 -14.43 -16.09
N GLU A 200 -9.16 -15.15 -16.03
CA GLU A 200 -10.47 -14.56 -15.75
C GLU A 200 -10.53 -14.01 -14.32
N ALA A 201 -10.01 -14.75 -13.34
CA ALA A 201 -9.87 -14.27 -11.96
C ALA A 201 -8.93 -13.05 -11.87
N ALA A 202 -7.81 -13.05 -12.60
CA ALA A 202 -6.90 -11.89 -12.68
C ALA A 202 -7.56 -10.68 -13.37
N GLY A 203 -8.40 -10.91 -14.38
CA GLY A 203 -9.21 -9.89 -15.04
C GLY A 203 -10.25 -9.28 -14.10
N GLY A 204 -10.98 -10.10 -13.34
CA GLY A 204 -11.94 -9.66 -12.32
C GLY A 204 -11.27 -8.87 -11.19
N LEU A 205 -10.12 -9.35 -10.72
CA LEU A 205 -9.27 -8.67 -9.75
C LEU A 205 -8.80 -7.30 -10.25
N SER A 206 -8.33 -7.23 -11.50
CA SER A 206 -7.95 -5.97 -12.16
C SER A 206 -9.13 -5.00 -12.22
N GLY A 207 -10.32 -5.50 -12.58
CA GLY A 207 -11.56 -4.71 -12.61
C GLY A 207 -11.95 -4.14 -11.24
N ILE A 208 -11.81 -4.91 -10.16
CA ILE A 208 -12.04 -4.43 -8.79
C ILE A 208 -10.99 -3.39 -8.39
N LEU A 209 -9.71 -3.63 -8.67
CA LEU A 209 -8.64 -2.68 -8.38
C LEU A 209 -8.80 -1.35 -9.14
N THR A 210 -9.25 -1.38 -10.40
CA THR A 210 -9.58 -0.17 -11.17
C THR A 210 -10.77 0.59 -10.56
N ARG A 211 -11.72 -0.10 -9.93
CA ARG A 211 -12.86 0.55 -9.24
C ARG A 211 -12.44 1.19 -7.90
N ILE A 212 -11.57 0.53 -7.14
CA ILE A 212 -11.06 1.03 -5.85
C ILE A 212 -10.03 2.15 -6.05
N PHE A 213 -9.17 2.02 -7.06
CA PHE A 213 -8.12 2.98 -7.41
C PHE A 213 -8.33 3.46 -8.87
N PRO A 214 -9.27 4.38 -9.12
CA PRO A 214 -9.56 4.85 -10.48
C PRO A 214 -8.42 5.76 -10.94
N GLY A 215 -7.49 5.18 -11.69
CA GLY A 215 -6.32 5.85 -12.23
C GLY A 215 -5.28 4.84 -12.71
N SER A 216 -4.46 5.23 -13.68
CA SER A 216 -3.25 4.49 -14.05
C SER A 216 -2.07 5.03 -13.23
N GLY A 217 -1.20 4.14 -12.75
CA GLY A 217 0.02 4.50 -12.01
C GLY A 217 -0.12 4.41 -10.50
N THR A 218 -1.16 3.76 -9.97
CA THR A 218 -1.34 3.58 -8.52
C THR A 218 -0.54 2.38 -8.02
N LEU A 219 0.33 2.61 -7.03
CA LEU A 219 0.96 1.56 -6.23
C LEU A 219 0.17 1.42 -4.92
N SER A 220 -0.47 0.27 -4.73
CA SER A 220 -1.12 -0.09 -3.47
C SER A 220 -0.28 -1.15 -2.76
N THR A 221 0.16 -0.85 -1.54
CA THR A 221 0.88 -1.79 -0.67
C THR A 221 0.08 -2.01 0.60
N VAL A 222 -0.47 -3.20 0.77
CA VAL A 222 -1.21 -3.60 1.97
C VAL A 222 -0.33 -4.53 2.80
N ILE A 223 -0.11 -4.16 4.06
CA ILE A 223 0.71 -4.93 5.00
C ILE A 223 -0.17 -5.27 6.19
N GLU A 224 -0.44 -6.56 6.38
CA GLU A 224 -1.38 -7.01 7.39
C GLU A 224 -0.79 -7.10 8.81
N LYS A 225 0.54 -7.20 8.91
CA LYS A 225 1.23 -7.44 10.19
C LYS A 225 2.30 -6.42 10.50
N PHE A 226 3.45 -6.49 9.82
CA PHE A 226 4.62 -5.68 10.15
C PHE A 226 5.33 -5.18 8.89
N ARG A 227 5.73 -3.91 8.92
CA ARG A 227 6.64 -3.27 7.96
C ARG A 227 7.83 -2.72 8.73
N SER A 228 9.04 -2.99 8.27
CA SER A 228 10.26 -2.41 8.83
C SER A 228 11.12 -1.90 7.68
N ASP A 229 11.27 -0.58 7.57
CA ASP A 229 12.11 0.06 6.57
C ASP A 229 13.39 0.56 7.25
N THR A 230 14.53 -0.05 6.96
CA THR A 230 15.84 0.37 7.47
C THR A 230 16.61 1.07 6.37
N VAL A 231 16.96 2.35 6.57
CA VAL A 231 17.69 3.16 5.59
C VAL A 231 19.09 3.46 6.12
N GLY A 232 20.12 3.04 5.36
CA GLY A 232 21.51 3.11 5.83
C GLY A 232 22.15 4.50 5.74
N LEU A 233 21.75 5.35 4.80
CA LEU A 233 22.37 6.66 4.56
C LEU A 233 21.35 7.81 4.59
N ALA A 234 20.42 7.82 3.63
CA ALA A 234 19.44 8.89 3.49
C ALA A 234 18.13 8.38 2.91
N SER A 235 17.01 8.89 3.43
CA SER A 235 15.67 8.70 2.88
C SER A 235 15.13 10.06 2.46
N THR A 236 14.59 10.16 1.24
CA THR A 236 13.93 11.37 0.74
C THR A 236 12.55 11.01 0.25
N GLU A 237 11.53 11.69 0.75
CA GLU A 237 10.16 11.53 0.30
C GLU A 237 9.71 12.86 -0.33
N GLN A 238 9.38 12.83 -1.62
CA GLN A 238 8.86 13.97 -2.34
C GLN A 238 7.41 13.67 -2.72
N VAL A 239 6.50 14.53 -2.28
CA VAL A 239 5.08 14.40 -2.57
C VAL A 239 4.64 15.61 -3.37
N GLY A 240 4.22 15.39 -4.61
CA GLY A 240 3.96 16.46 -5.56
C GLY A 240 2.68 17.25 -5.28
N VAL A 241 1.63 16.61 -4.77
CA VAL A 241 0.34 17.27 -4.58
C VAL A 241 -0.21 17.11 -3.17
N ALA A 242 -0.26 15.89 -2.64
CA ALA A 242 -0.83 15.69 -1.32
C ALA A 242 -0.32 14.45 -0.60
N LYS A 243 -0.03 14.59 0.69
CA LYS A 243 0.33 13.50 1.60
C LYS A 243 -0.70 13.41 2.72
N ASN A 244 -1.31 12.24 2.90
CA ASN A 244 -2.17 11.95 4.02
C ASN A 244 -1.61 10.77 4.82
N VAL A 245 -1.49 10.93 6.14
CA VAL A 245 -1.00 9.89 7.05
C VAL A 245 -2.01 9.74 8.17
N VAL A 246 -2.57 8.54 8.30
CA VAL A 246 -3.59 8.23 9.31
C VAL A 246 -3.09 7.06 10.12
N VAL A 247 -3.06 7.23 11.45
CA VAL A 247 -2.56 6.22 12.39
C VAL A 247 -3.65 5.91 13.41
N GLY A 248 -4.05 4.64 13.49
CA GLY A 248 -5.21 4.23 14.30
C GLY A 248 -4.97 4.17 15.81
N GLN A 249 -3.73 3.97 16.25
CA GLN A 249 -3.42 3.84 17.68
C GLN A 249 -2.28 4.74 18.13
N VAL A 250 -1.04 4.43 17.74
CA VAL A 250 0.15 5.12 18.23
C VAL A 250 1.03 5.52 17.05
N ASN A 251 1.35 6.81 16.97
CA ASN A 251 2.39 7.35 16.11
C ASN A 251 3.52 7.89 17.00
N SER A 252 4.74 7.41 16.79
CA SER A 252 5.92 7.89 17.52
C SER A 252 6.97 8.36 16.53
N LEU A 253 7.34 9.64 16.62
CA LEU A 253 8.38 10.25 15.81
C LEU A 253 9.52 10.69 16.73
N SER A 254 10.70 10.10 16.55
CA SER A 254 11.90 10.45 17.29
C SER A 254 12.97 10.98 16.33
N VAL A 255 13.46 12.18 16.59
CA VAL A 255 14.46 12.84 15.75
C VAL A 255 15.69 13.17 16.60
N GLY A 256 16.85 12.63 16.21
CA GLY A 256 18.05 12.69 17.06
C GLY A 256 18.72 14.07 17.16
N LYS A 257 18.50 14.98 16.20
CA LYS A 257 19.15 16.31 16.19
C LYS A 257 18.20 17.47 15.95
N ARG A 258 17.57 17.53 14.78
CA ARG A 258 16.74 18.67 14.37
C ARG A 258 15.55 18.20 13.56
N MET A 259 14.37 18.67 13.94
CA MET A 259 13.14 18.57 13.16
C MET A 259 12.74 19.98 12.73
N ASN A 260 12.65 20.19 11.42
CA ASN A 260 12.16 21.45 10.85
C ASN A 260 10.80 21.17 10.21
N VAL A 261 9.80 21.96 10.55
CA VAL A 261 8.48 21.92 9.91
C VAL A 261 8.21 23.33 9.40
N LEU A 262 8.09 23.47 8.08
CA LEU A 262 7.70 24.70 7.42
C LEU A 262 6.34 24.47 6.78
N ILE A 263 5.37 25.31 7.13
CA ILE A 263 4.00 25.28 6.58
C ILE A 263 3.77 26.59 5.85
N GLY A 264 3.22 26.53 4.64
CA GLY A 264 2.98 27.71 3.80
C GLY A 264 1.70 28.47 4.14
N GLU A 265 0.68 27.77 4.61
CA GLU A 265 -0.64 28.32 4.94
C GLU A 265 -1.00 27.93 6.40
N ASP A 266 -1.88 26.95 6.58
CA ASP A 266 -2.45 26.63 7.89
C ASP A 266 -1.80 25.41 8.55
N TYR A 267 -1.51 25.54 9.84
CA TYR A 267 -1.10 24.44 10.71
C TYR A 267 -2.09 24.31 11.88
N ASP A 268 -2.96 23.30 11.80
CA ASP A 268 -3.91 22.96 12.86
C ASP A 268 -3.38 21.81 13.74
N PHE A 269 -3.42 21.99 15.06
CA PHE A 269 -2.95 21.02 16.04
C PHE A 269 -3.96 20.87 17.17
N GLU A 270 -4.77 19.80 17.08
CA GLU A 270 -5.79 19.48 18.08
C GLU A 270 -5.35 18.29 18.96
N SER A 271 -5.43 18.46 20.29
CA SER A 271 -5.27 17.37 21.27
C SER A 271 -6.45 17.36 22.23
N ARG A 272 -7.08 16.19 22.38
CA ARG A 272 -8.28 16.04 23.23
C ARG A 272 -8.01 15.89 24.72
N LYS A 273 -6.79 15.53 25.13
CA LYS A 273 -6.47 15.24 26.54
C LYS A 273 -5.45 16.19 27.12
N SER A 274 -4.27 16.24 26.52
CA SER A 274 -3.16 17.02 27.08
C SER A 274 -2.08 17.22 26.03
N ILE A 275 -1.31 18.29 26.21
CA ILE A 275 -0.09 18.59 25.44
C ILE A 275 1.02 18.84 26.47
N PHE A 276 2.15 18.16 26.32
CA PHE A 276 3.34 18.38 27.15
C PHE A 276 4.47 18.91 26.29
N ALA A 277 4.80 20.18 26.45
CA ALA A 277 5.97 20.80 25.84
C ALA A 277 7.07 20.98 26.90
N ARG A 278 8.13 20.16 26.83
CA ARG A 278 9.29 20.27 27.71
C ARG A 278 10.47 20.76 26.89
N THR A 279 10.89 22.00 27.15
CA THR A 279 12.00 22.64 26.45
C THR A 279 12.73 23.59 27.39
N THR A 280 14.00 23.87 27.12
CA THR A 280 14.77 24.91 27.83
C THR A 280 14.29 26.30 27.44
N THR A 281 13.99 26.51 26.16
CA THR A 281 13.47 27.76 25.61
C THR A 281 12.28 27.46 24.70
N HIS A 282 11.15 28.12 24.96
CA HIS A 282 9.99 28.07 24.07
C HIS A 282 9.73 29.46 23.52
N THR A 283 9.96 29.62 22.22
CA THR A 283 9.76 30.89 21.53
C THR A 283 8.59 30.76 20.58
N LEU A 284 7.54 31.52 20.82
CA LEU A 284 6.36 31.62 19.96
C LEU A 284 6.27 33.05 19.44
N HIS A 285 6.16 33.19 18.12
CA HIS A 285 6.01 34.48 17.46
C HIS A 285 4.73 34.47 16.64
N ALA A 286 3.90 35.48 16.83
CA ALA A 286 2.78 35.79 15.95
C ALA A 286 2.95 37.23 15.45
N LYS A 287 2.65 37.46 14.17
CA LYS A 287 2.82 38.77 13.55
C LYS A 287 1.71 39.75 13.96
N GLU A 288 0.47 39.28 13.93
CA GLU A 288 -0.71 40.13 14.11
C GLU A 288 -1.30 39.98 15.50
N LYS A 289 -1.53 38.73 15.92
CA LYS A 289 -2.22 38.44 17.17
C LYS A 289 -1.80 37.11 17.74
N PHE A 290 -1.50 37.09 19.03
CA PHE A 290 -1.25 35.88 19.80
C PHE A 290 -2.31 35.76 20.89
N ILE A 291 -2.99 34.61 20.99
CA ILE A 291 -4.09 34.41 21.94
C ILE A 291 -3.86 33.12 22.71
N ILE A 292 -3.96 33.20 24.04
CA ILE A 292 -4.10 32.06 24.94
C ILE A 292 -5.45 32.22 25.63
N ALA A 293 -6.38 31.29 25.40
CA ALA A 293 -7.73 31.38 25.94
C ALA A 293 -8.14 30.08 26.64
N GLY A 294 -8.92 30.22 27.70
CA GLY A 294 -9.57 29.12 28.40
C GLY A 294 -10.86 29.58 29.09
N PRO A 295 -11.59 28.68 29.78
CA PRO A 295 -12.88 29.00 30.39
C PRO A 295 -12.83 30.15 31.42
N GLY A 296 -11.67 30.35 32.06
CA GLY A 296 -11.47 31.39 33.09
C GLY A 296 -11.09 32.77 32.55
N GLY A 297 -10.72 32.87 31.27
CA GLY A 297 -10.23 34.11 30.68
C GLY A 297 -9.34 33.92 29.45
N SER A 298 -8.86 35.02 28.89
CA SER A 298 -7.96 35.07 27.74
C SER A 298 -6.85 36.09 27.94
N ILE A 299 -5.65 35.74 27.47
CA ILE A 299 -4.52 36.64 27.29
C ILE A 299 -4.36 36.83 25.79
N SER A 300 -4.42 38.07 25.31
CA SER A 300 -4.14 38.41 23.92
C SER A 300 -3.01 39.43 23.83
N ILE A 301 -2.11 39.21 22.89
CA ILE A 301 -1.02 40.12 22.54
C ILE A 301 -1.23 40.54 21.10
N ASP A 302 -1.37 41.84 20.87
CA ASP A 302 -1.54 42.46 19.56
C ASP A 302 -0.79 43.80 19.49
N GLU A 303 -0.97 44.56 18.40
CA GLU A 303 -0.33 45.87 18.21
C GLU A 303 -0.72 46.90 19.28
N ALA A 304 -1.91 46.77 19.90
CA ALA A 304 -2.36 47.67 20.96
C ALA A 304 -1.76 47.32 22.33
N GLY A 305 -1.16 46.14 22.48
CA GLY A 305 -0.44 45.71 23.68
C GLY A 305 -0.91 44.35 24.20
N ILE A 306 -0.76 44.15 25.51
CA ILE A 306 -1.15 42.91 26.20
C ILE A 306 -2.47 43.14 26.92
N THR A 307 -3.52 42.46 26.45
CA THR A 307 -4.85 42.49 27.09
C THR A 307 -5.08 41.19 27.84
N ILE A 308 -5.42 41.29 29.13
CA ILE A 308 -5.83 40.17 29.97
C ILE A 308 -7.31 40.35 30.31
N ARG A 309 -8.15 39.41 29.87
CA ARG A 309 -9.58 39.36 30.22
C ARG A 309 -9.82 38.15 31.10
N ALA A 310 -10.21 38.34 32.35
CA ALA A 310 -10.54 37.27 33.26
C ALA A 310 -11.66 37.69 34.20
N ARG A 311 -12.46 36.73 34.69
CA ARG A 311 -13.49 37.01 35.73
C ARG A 311 -12.86 37.41 37.07
N LYS A 312 -11.66 36.89 37.33
CA LYS A 312 -10.87 37.13 38.52
C LYS A 312 -9.40 37.18 38.08
N PHE A 313 -8.69 38.23 38.47
CA PHE A 313 -7.27 38.40 38.18
C PHE A 313 -6.54 38.57 39.51
N GLU A 314 -5.79 37.56 39.91
CA GLU A 314 -4.97 37.55 41.12
C GLU A 314 -3.51 37.45 40.73
N VAL A 315 -2.70 38.40 41.20
CA VAL A 315 -1.26 38.42 40.98
C VAL A 315 -0.58 38.23 42.33
N HIS A 316 0.08 37.09 42.50
CA HIS A 316 0.91 36.81 43.67
C HIS A 316 2.37 37.13 43.33
N SER A 317 2.84 38.31 43.71
CA SER A 317 4.23 38.75 43.50
C SER A 317 4.74 39.53 44.72
N PRO A 318 6.03 39.40 45.08
CA PRO A 318 6.65 40.23 46.13
C PRO A 318 6.64 41.73 45.79
N GLU A 319 6.66 42.08 44.49
CA GLU A 319 6.62 43.44 44.00
C GLU A 319 5.90 43.47 42.64
N ILE A 320 5.05 44.47 42.41
CA ILE A 320 4.42 44.73 41.11
C ILE A 320 4.70 46.19 40.76
N ASP A 321 5.45 46.42 39.69
CA ASP A 321 5.83 47.75 39.23
C ASP A 321 4.91 48.21 38.09
N PHE A 322 4.17 49.30 38.31
CA PHE A 322 3.26 49.92 37.33
C PHE A 322 3.79 51.27 36.81
N LYS A 323 5.10 51.52 36.86
CA LYS A 323 5.74 52.83 36.54
C LYS A 323 5.51 53.41 35.14
N SER A 324 4.67 52.80 34.30
CA SER A 324 4.25 53.37 33.01
C SER A 324 2.73 53.32 32.86
N GLY A 325 2.05 54.26 33.50
CA GLY A 325 0.65 54.60 33.30
C GLY A 325 0.48 56.11 33.48
N ALA A 326 -0.49 56.74 32.81
CA ALA A 326 -0.74 58.18 32.93
C ALA A 326 -0.81 58.58 34.43
N PRO A 327 -0.09 59.63 34.88
CA PRO A 327 0.08 59.95 36.30
C PRO A 327 -1.25 60.02 37.08
N ASP A 328 -2.30 60.44 36.40
CA ASP A 328 -3.64 60.66 36.97
C ASP A 328 -4.34 59.35 37.39
N GLN A 329 -4.06 58.23 36.70
CA GLN A 329 -4.65 56.93 37.03
C GLN A 329 -3.90 56.20 38.14
N VAL A 330 -2.60 56.44 38.28
CA VAL A 330 -1.77 55.89 39.37
C VAL A 330 -2.13 56.54 40.71
N ALA A 331 -2.51 57.82 40.70
CA ALA A 331 -3.01 58.52 41.87
C ALA A 331 -4.39 58.01 42.34
N ALA A 332 -5.30 57.70 41.40
CA ALA A 332 -6.63 57.19 41.71
C ALA A 332 -6.60 55.78 42.35
N LEU A 333 -5.69 54.91 41.90
CA LEU A 333 -5.51 53.54 42.41
C LEU A 333 -4.93 53.47 43.83
N ARG A 334 -4.27 54.53 44.30
CA ARG A 334 -3.68 54.61 45.65
C ARG A 334 -4.56 55.37 46.65
N SER A 335 -5.75 55.80 46.25
CA SER A 335 -6.67 56.53 47.12
C SER A 335 -7.77 55.62 47.66
N ASP A 336 -8.09 55.71 48.95
CA ASP A 336 -9.21 54.98 49.61
C ASP A 336 -10.61 55.51 49.19
N LYS A 337 -10.72 56.20 48.05
CA LYS A 337 -12.01 56.75 47.59
C LYS A 337 -12.71 55.75 46.66
N PRO A 338 -13.98 55.40 46.91
CA PRO A 338 -14.75 54.60 45.97
C PRO A 338 -14.93 55.35 44.65
N PHE A 339 -14.95 54.62 43.53
CA PHE A 339 -15.27 55.16 42.20
C PHE A 339 -16.69 55.71 42.19
N VAL A 340 -16.84 57.00 42.46
CA VAL A 340 -18.09 57.74 42.25
C VAL A 340 -17.91 58.60 41.01
N GLU A 341 -18.63 58.24 39.95
CA GLU A 341 -18.89 59.10 38.80
C GLU A 341 -19.78 60.26 39.28
N GLU A 342 -19.20 61.44 39.51
CA GLU A 342 -19.99 62.65 39.68
C GLU A 342 -20.48 63.12 38.30
N CYS A 343 -21.77 62.90 38.04
CA CYS A 343 -22.48 63.46 36.90
C CYS A 343 -22.58 65.00 37.10
N PRO A 344 -22.01 65.84 36.22
CA PRO A 344 -22.02 67.28 36.45
C PRO A 344 -23.43 67.85 36.28
N LEU A 345 -24.02 68.32 37.39
CA LEU A 345 -25.26 69.09 37.38
C LEU A 345 -25.05 70.40 36.62
N LYS A 346 -25.92 70.62 35.64
CA LYS A 346 -26.04 71.83 34.81
C LYS A 346 -26.15 73.07 35.72
N SER A 347 -25.25 74.03 35.54
CA SER A 347 -25.28 75.31 36.28
C SER A 347 -26.57 76.08 35.95
N PRO A 348 -27.23 76.72 36.93
CA PRO A 348 -28.36 77.59 36.67
C PRO A 348 -27.85 78.92 36.08
N SER A 349 -28.45 79.31 34.95
CA SER A 349 -28.32 80.65 34.37
C SER A 349 -28.82 81.70 35.37
N LYS A 350 -27.99 82.72 35.64
CA LYS A 350 -28.46 83.98 36.24
C LYS A 350 -28.40 85.08 35.19
N GLU A 351 -29.56 85.72 35.08
CA GLU A 351 -30.02 86.95 34.40
C GLU A 351 -29.00 87.82 33.66
#